data_AF-A0A840HMC4-F1
#
_entry.id   AF-A0A840HMC4-F1
#
_cell.length_a   1.000
_cell.length_b   1.000
_cell.length_c   1.000
_cell.angle_alpha   90.00
_cell.angle_beta   90.00
_cell.angle_gamma   90.00
#
_symmetry.space_group_name_H-M   'P 1'
#
loop_
_entity.id
_entity.type
_entity.pdbx_description
1 polymer ?
#
loop_
_entity_poly.entity_id
_entity_poly.type
_entity_poly.pdbx_seq_one_letter_code
_entity_poly.pdbx_strand_id
1 'polypeptide(L)' 'MRKPANDNEITVEMLERCLDRLADIMAQAPQGGEVYLPIWERLEREIETKKASESTMARAMRRARR' A
#
# COMPACT_ATOMS: atom_id res chain seq x y z
N MET A 1 14.20 18.54 -11.81
CA MET A 1 14.68 17.18 -11.52
C MET A 1 13.95 16.65 -10.30
N ARG A 2 13.14 15.60 -10.44
CA ARG A 2 12.42 14.96 -9.32
C ARG A 2 13.47 14.21 -8.49
N LYS A 3 13.63 14.58 -7.22
CA LYS A 3 14.50 13.88 -6.26
C LYS A 3 14.16 12.39 -6.33
N PRO A 4 15.13 11.45 -6.45
CA PRO A 4 14.82 10.04 -6.32
C PRO A 4 14.20 9.89 -4.94
N ALA A 5 12.92 9.48 -4.91
CA ALA A 5 12.34 8.97 -3.68
C ALA A 5 13.29 7.88 -3.22
N ASN A 6 13.64 7.85 -1.93
CA ASN A 6 14.53 6.80 -1.42
C ASN A 6 14.05 5.46 -1.97
N ASP A 7 14.86 4.75 -2.75
CA ASP A 7 14.45 3.50 -3.43
C ASP A 7 14.00 2.39 -2.44
N ASN A 8 14.10 2.65 -1.14
CA ASN A 8 13.65 1.79 -0.04
C ASN A 8 12.35 2.26 0.65
N GLU A 9 11.72 3.36 0.25
CA GLU A 9 10.48 3.83 0.89
C GLU A 9 9.24 3.16 0.29
N ILE A 10 8.59 2.29 1.06
CA ILE A 10 7.33 1.65 0.66
C ILE A 10 6.20 2.69 0.66
N THR A 11 5.72 3.06 -0.52
CA THR A 11 4.58 3.97 -0.70
C THR A 11 3.25 3.22 -0.83
N VAL A 12 2.14 3.94 -0.64
CA VAL A 12 0.79 3.41 -0.91
C VAL A 12 0.66 2.93 -2.36
N GLU A 13 1.15 3.72 -3.32
CA GLU A 13 1.12 3.38 -4.75
C GLU A 13 1.87 2.08 -5.05
N MET A 14 3.01 1.83 -4.39
CA MET A 14 3.73 0.56 -4.53
C MET A 14 2.94 -0.62 -3.98
N LEU A 15 2.29 -0.45 -2.83
CA LEU A 15 1.46 -1.51 -2.22
C LEU A 15 0.23 -1.83 -3.08
N GLU A 16 -0.42 -0.82 -3.66
CA GLU A 16 -1.53 -1.00 -4.59
C GLU A 16 -1.09 -1.77 -5.85
N ARG A 17 0.08 -1.45 -6.43
CA ARG A 17 0.66 -2.23 -7.54
C ARG A 17 0.98 -3.69 -7.15
N CYS A 18 1.41 -3.91 -5.91
CA CYS A 18 1.63 -5.27 -5.41
C CYS A 18 0.32 -6.05 -5.30
N LEU A 19 -0.79 -5.41 -4.88
CA LEU A 19 -2.12 -6.03 -4.88
C LEU A 19 -2.58 -6.37 -6.30
N ASP A 20 -2.45 -5.46 -7.26
CA ASP A 20 -2.79 -5.73 -8.67
C ASP A 20 -2.04 -6.97 -9.19
N ARG A 21 -0.73 -7.03 -8.93
CA ARG A 21 0.10 -8.18 -9.32
C ARG A 21 -0.31 -9.46 -8.61
N LEU A 22 -0.71 -9.37 -7.33
CA LEU A 22 -1.16 -10.52 -6.56
C LEU A 22 -2.50 -11.05 -7.08
N ALA A 23 -3.42 -10.16 -7.49
CA ALA A 23 -4.68 -10.52 -8.12
C ALA A 23 -4.45 -11.32 -9.41
N ASP A 24 -3.52 -10.87 -10.26
CA ASP A 24 -3.14 -11.59 -11.49
C ASP A 24 -2.63 -13.01 -11.17
N ILE A 25 -1.77 -13.13 -10.16
CA ILE A 25 -1.22 -14.43 -9.72
C ILE A 25 -2.33 -15.33 -9.16
N MET A 26 -3.22 -14.78 -8.34
CA MET A 26 -4.36 -15.50 -7.76
C MET A 26 -5.30 -16.02 -8.84
N ALA A 27 -5.58 -15.22 -9.87
CA ALA A 27 -6.44 -15.60 -10.99
C ALA A 27 -5.83 -16.72 -11.84
N GLN A 28 -4.50 -16.79 -11.91
CA GLN A 28 -3.76 -17.79 -12.70
C GLN A 28 -3.36 -19.04 -11.88
N ALA A 29 -3.60 -19.05 -10.57
CA ALA A 29 -3.13 -20.09 -9.68
C ALA A 29 -3.94 -21.40 -9.83
N PRO A 30 -3.30 -22.53 -10.19
CA PRO A 30 -4.00 -23.80 -10.40
C PRO A 30 -4.53 -24.43 -9.09
N GLN A 31 -3.93 -24.11 -7.94
CA GLN A 31 -4.35 -24.57 -6.61
C GLN A 31 -5.42 -23.68 -5.94
N GLY A 32 -5.98 -22.71 -6.67
CA GLY A 32 -6.92 -21.74 -6.13
C GLY A 32 -6.22 -20.54 -5.49
N GLY A 33 -6.72 -19.33 -5.78
CA GLY A 33 -6.16 -18.07 -5.29
C GLY A 33 -6.19 -17.91 -3.77
N GLU A 34 -6.93 -18.77 -3.05
CA GLU A 34 -7.13 -18.70 -1.60
C GLU A 34 -5.82 -18.75 -0.79
N VAL A 35 -4.79 -19.44 -1.29
CA VAL A 35 -3.46 -19.53 -0.64
C VAL A 35 -2.81 -18.14 -0.46
N TYR A 36 -3.16 -17.18 -1.30
CA TYR A 36 -2.61 -15.83 -1.26
C TYR A 36 -3.43 -14.85 -0.43
N LEU A 37 -4.63 -15.22 0.03
CA LEU A 37 -5.49 -14.35 0.83
C LEU A 37 -4.79 -13.78 2.08
N PRO A 38 -3.98 -14.54 2.84
CA PRO A 38 -3.26 -13.97 3.98
C PRO A 38 -2.29 -12.84 3.59
N ILE A 39 -1.72 -12.90 2.39
CA ILE A 39 -0.81 -11.86 1.88
C ILE A 39 -1.62 -10.66 1.41
N TRP A 40 -2.74 -10.90 0.72
CA TRP A 40 -3.68 -9.86 0.29
C TRP A 40 -4.15 -9.01 1.46
N GLU A 41 -4.72 -9.65 2.48
CA GLU A 41 -5.24 -8.95 3.66
C GLU A 41 -4.18 -8.14 4.39
N ARG A 42 -2.94 -8.65 4.44
CA ARG A 42 -1.82 -7.92 5.03
C ARG A 42 -1.51 -6.64 4.25
N LEU A 43 -1.46 -6.71 2.92
CA LEU A 43 -1.19 -5.56 2.07
C LEU A 43 -2.28 -4.49 2.19
N GLU A 44 -3.55 -4.88 2.25
CA GLU A 44 -4.66 -3.96 2.49
C GLU A 44 -4.52 -3.23 3.84
N ARG A 45 -4.16 -3.94 4.91
CA ARG A 45 -3.95 -3.31 6.23
C ARG A 45 -2.79 -2.31 6.23
N GLU A 46 -1.71 -2.61 5.52
CA GLU A 46 -0.56 -1.71 5.39
C GLU A 46 -0.94 -0.43 4.61
N ILE A 47 -1.74 -0.57 3.55
CA ILE A 47 -2.28 0.56 2.79
C ILE A 47 -3.12 1.46 3.69
N GLU A 48 -4.07 0.89 4.44
CA GLU A 48 -4.93 1.65 5.34
C GLU A 48 -4.12 2.35 6.43
N THR A 49 -3.12 1.68 7.01
CA THR A 49 -2.24 2.25 8.03
C THR A 49 -1.45 3.45 7.50
N LYS A 50 -0.92 3.35 6.27
CA LYS A 50 -0.20 4.46 5.63
C LYS A 50 -1.12 5.62 5.26
N LYS A 51 -2.27 5.35 4.63
CA LYS A 51 -3.29 6.37 4.32
C LYS A 51 -3.74 7.12 5.58
N ALA A 52 -3.98 6.40 6.68
CA ALA A 52 -4.34 6.99 7.96
C ALA A 52 -3.22 7.87 8.55
N SER A 53 -1.97 7.44 8.43
CA SER A 53 -0.79 8.18 8.88
C SER A 53 -0.60 9.48 8.09
N GLU A 54 -0.69 9.43 6.76
CA GLU A 54 -0.62 10.60 5.87
C GLU A 54 -1.75 11.60 6.14
N SER A 55 -2.98 11.11 6.30
CA SER A 55 -4.14 11.93 6.65
C SER A 55 -3.96 12.61 8.03
N THR A 56 -3.42 11.88 9.00
CA THR A 56 -3.13 12.42 10.34
C THR A 56 -2.06 13.50 10.31
N MET A 57 -0.96 13.27 9.59
CA MET A 57 0.09 14.27 9.39
C MET A 57 -0.47 15.51 8.68
N ALA A 58 -1.27 15.34 7.63
CA ALA A 58 -1.91 16.44 6.92
C ALA A 58 -2.82 17.28 7.84
N ARG A 59 -3.59 16.63 8.73
CA ARG A 59 -4.40 17.32 9.76
C ARG A 59 -3.53 18.07 10.76
N ALA A 60 -2.46 17.45 11.26
CA ALA A 60 -1.53 18.09 12.20
C ALA A 60 -0.88 19.34 11.60
N MET A 61 -0.42 19.25 10.35
CA MET A 61 0.19 20.38 9.63
C MET A 61 -0.79 21.51 9.36
N ARG A 62 -2.06 21.20 9.03
CA ARG A 62 -3.12 22.23 8.92
C ARG A 62 -3.36 22.95 10.25
N ARG A 63 -3.30 22.23 11.37
CA ARG A 63 -3.47 22.82 12.70
C ARG A 63 -2.28 23.66 13.14
N ALA A 64 -1.05 23.25 12.81
CA ALA A 64 0.16 23.99 13.12
C ALA A 64 0.29 25.31 12.35
N ARG A 65 -0.34 25.42 11.18
CA ARG A 65 -0.36 26.63 10.34
C ARG A 65 -1.45 27.64 10.72
N ARG A 66 -2.24 27.34 11.76
CA ARG A 66 -3.36 28.18 12.23
C ARG A 66 -2.94 28.92 13.49
#